data_AF-A0A5N7Z9X4-F1
#
_entry.id   AF-A0A5N7Z9X4-F1
#
_cell.length_a   1.000
_cell.length_b   1.000
_cell.length_c   1.000
_cell.angle_alpha   90.00
_cell.angle_beta   90.00
_cell.angle_gamma   90.00
#
_symmetry.space_group_name_H-M   'P 1'
#
loop_
_entity.id
_entity.type
_entity.pdbx_description
1 polymer ?
#
loop_
_entity_poly.entity_id
_entity_poly.type
_entity_poly.pdbx_seq_one_letter_code
_entity_poly.pdbx_strand_id
1 'polypeptide(L)'
;CLKSDGKEIILITEDQVNNFAGNMLQVRGANDKRYLVMSASAHQSLTKDQIAKIEKHCEILSSSLDTIEACGGGSARCMMAEVFLPEGE
;
A
#
# COMPACT_ATOMS: atom_id res chain seq x y z
N CYS A 1 -9.76 8.46 19.06
CA CYS A 1 -9.82 7.03 18.67
C CYS A 1 -9.88 6.98 17.14
N LEU A 2 -9.34 5.94 16.49
CA LEU A 2 -9.37 5.81 15.01
C LEU A 2 -10.77 5.99 14.39
N LYS A 3 -11.84 5.67 15.14
CA LYS A 3 -13.24 5.85 14.71
C LYS A 3 -13.72 7.31 14.72
N SER A 4 -12.99 8.21 15.36
CA SER A 4 -13.34 9.61 15.55
C SER A 4 -12.76 10.51 14.46
N ASP A 5 -11.87 9.99 13.62
CA ASP A 5 -11.08 10.78 12.68
C ASP A 5 -11.79 11.00 11.33
N GLY A 6 -13.02 10.48 11.17
CA GLY A 6 -13.80 10.57 9.93
C GLY A 6 -13.20 9.82 8.74
N LYS A 7 -12.16 9.01 8.96
CA LYS A 7 -11.47 8.23 7.93
C LYS A 7 -12.22 6.94 7.63
N GLU A 8 -12.18 6.53 6.37
CA GLU A 8 -12.70 5.22 5.96
C GLU A 8 -11.80 4.10 6.50
N ILE A 9 -12.38 3.16 7.24
CA ILE A 9 -11.66 2.01 7.80
C ILE A 9 -11.90 0.81 6.89
N ILE A 10 -10.81 0.26 6.36
CA ILE A 10 -10.81 -0.97 5.58
C ILE A 10 -10.23 -2.07 6.46
N LEU A 11 -11.09 -2.99 6.88
CA LEU A 11 -10.68 -4.17 7.64
C LEU A 11 -10.02 -5.17 6.69
N ILE A 12 -8.90 -5.76 7.12
CA ILE A 12 -8.24 -6.87 6.43
C ILE A 12 -8.29 -8.12 7.29
N THR A 13 -8.34 -9.28 6.66
CA THR A 13 -8.30 -10.58 7.35
C THR A 13 -6.86 -10.96 7.72
N GLU A 14 -6.70 -11.94 8.60
CA GLU A 14 -5.37 -12.47 8.94
C GLU A 14 -4.68 -13.08 7.71
N ASP A 15 -5.42 -13.76 6.83
CA ASP A 15 -4.90 -14.25 5.55
C ASP A 15 -4.38 -13.12 4.65
N GLN A 16 -5.06 -11.97 4.64
CA GLN A 16 -4.61 -10.80 3.90
C GLN A 16 -3.35 -10.18 4.53
N VAL A 17 -3.24 -10.19 5.86
CA VAL A 17 -2.02 -9.78 6.57
C VAL A 17 -0.84 -10.66 6.15
N ASN A 18 -1.04 -11.98 6.11
CA ASN A 18 -0.02 -12.94 5.68
C ASN A 18 0.39 -12.76 4.21
N ASN A 19 -0.48 -12.17 3.38
CA ASN A 19 -0.18 -11.77 2.00
C ASN A 19 0.28 -10.31 1.88
N PHE A 20 0.77 -9.70 2.96
CA PHE A 20 1.33 -8.34 2.98
C PHE A 20 0.33 -7.22 2.64
N ALA A 21 -0.99 -7.45 2.73
CA ALA A 21 -1.99 -6.41 2.49
C ALA A 21 -1.89 -5.22 3.46
N GLY A 22 -1.23 -5.37 4.61
CA GLY A 22 -0.93 -4.27 5.53
C GLY A 22 0.34 -3.48 5.19
N ASN A 23 1.19 -3.99 4.28
CA ASN A 23 2.52 -3.45 4.00
C ASN A 23 2.56 -2.59 2.73
N MET A 24 1.46 -1.86 2.50
CA MET A 24 1.28 -0.97 1.36
C MET A 24 1.79 0.43 1.72
N LEU A 25 2.32 1.17 0.74
CA LEU A 25 2.78 2.54 0.95
C LEU A 25 2.11 3.46 -0.06
N GLN A 26 1.48 4.53 0.45
CA GLN A 26 0.97 5.59 -0.40
C GLN A 26 2.13 6.52 -0.76
N VAL A 27 2.30 6.78 -2.05
CA VAL A 27 3.28 7.71 -2.59
C VAL A 27 2.60 8.79 -3.41
N ARG A 28 3.24 9.95 -3.47
CA ARG A 28 2.80 11.09 -4.28
C ARG A 28 3.56 11.09 -5.60
N GLY A 29 2.85 10.91 -6.70
CA GLY A 29 3.41 11.02 -8.04
C GLY A 29 3.35 12.45 -8.59
N ALA A 30 3.67 12.58 -9.88
CA ALA A 30 3.53 13.85 -10.58
C ALA A 30 2.07 14.36 -10.56
N ASN A 31 1.89 15.67 -10.62
CA ASN A 31 0.57 16.33 -10.62
C ASN A 31 -0.29 16.03 -9.38
N ASP A 32 0.34 15.84 -8.21
CA ASP A 32 -0.36 15.55 -6.95
C ASP A 32 -1.17 14.24 -6.95
N LYS A 33 -0.92 13.37 -7.93
CA LYS A 33 -1.63 12.10 -8.04
C LYS A 33 -1.14 11.14 -6.96
N ARG A 34 -2.07 10.57 -6.20
CA ARG A 34 -1.78 9.61 -5.13
C ARG A 34 -1.82 8.20 -5.66
N TYR A 35 -0.77 7.46 -5.39
CA TYR A 35 -0.66 6.06 -5.74
C TYR A 35 -0.48 5.22 -4.49
N LEU A 36 -1.15 4.08 -4.41
CA LEU A 36 -0.92 3.09 -3.37
C LEU A 36 -0.11 1.94 -3.97
N VAL A 37 1.14 1.82 -3.53
CA VAL A 37 2.08 0.80 -4.01
C VAL A 37 1.99 -0.42 -3.12
N MET A 38 1.83 -1.59 -3.73
CA MET A 38 1.73 -2.88 -3.06
C MET A 38 2.30 -4.01 -3.91
N SER A 39 2.52 -5.19 -3.32
CA SER A 39 2.89 -6.38 -4.09
C SER A 39 1.68 -6.97 -4.84
N ALA A 40 1.95 -7.77 -5.87
CA ALA A 40 0.91 -8.52 -6.57
C ALA A 40 0.15 -9.47 -5.63
N SER A 41 0.85 -10.10 -4.67
CA SER A 41 0.28 -10.94 -3.61
C SER A 41 -0.73 -10.17 -2.75
N ALA A 42 -0.35 -8.97 -2.30
CA ALA A 42 -1.23 -8.09 -1.54
C ALA A 42 -2.48 -7.71 -2.36
N HIS A 43 -2.30 -7.31 -3.62
CA HIS A 43 -3.41 -6.92 -4.49
C HIS A 43 -4.40 -8.08 -4.73
N GLN A 44 -3.91 -9.29 -4.98
CA GLN A 44 -4.76 -10.47 -5.21
C GLN A 44 -5.48 -10.94 -3.93
N SER A 45 -4.91 -10.68 -2.76
CA SER A 45 -5.54 -11.02 -1.48
C SER A 45 -6.76 -10.15 -1.15
N LEU A 46 -6.85 -8.94 -1.72
CA LEU A 46 -7.91 -7.99 -1.46
C LEU A 46 -9.22 -8.37 -2.17
N THR A 47 -10.34 -8.09 -1.52
CA THR A 47 -11.66 -8.25 -2.13
C THR A 47 -11.98 -7.08 -3.07
N LYS A 48 -12.87 -7.31 -4.04
CA LYS A 48 -13.32 -6.26 -4.96
C LYS A 48 -13.88 -5.03 -4.22
N ASP A 49 -14.57 -5.24 -3.11
CA ASP A 49 -15.09 -4.14 -2.28
C ASP A 49 -13.97 -3.36 -1.60
N GLN A 50 -12.90 -4.01 -1.14
CA GLN A 50 -11.74 -3.34 -0.55
C GLN A 50 -10.99 -2.53 -1.63
N ILE A 51 -10.76 -3.13 -2.80
CA ILE A 51 -10.14 -2.48 -3.95
C ILE A 51 -10.94 -1.23 -4.35
N ALA A 52 -12.25 -1.36 -4.53
CA ALA A 52 -13.12 -0.24 -4.88
C ALA A 52 -13.12 0.88 -3.83
N LYS A 53 -12.93 0.57 -2.55
CA LYS A 53 -12.78 1.58 -1.49
C LYS A 53 -11.43 2.28 -1.59
N ILE A 54 -10.35 1.55 -1.83
CA ILE A 54 -9.00 2.11 -2.00
C ILE A 54 -8.95 3.03 -3.22
N GLU A 55 -9.50 2.58 -4.36
CA GLU A 55 -9.49 3.32 -5.63
C GLU A 55 -10.26 4.65 -5.58
N LYS A 56 -11.17 4.83 -4.61
CA LYS A 56 -11.82 6.13 -4.36
C LYS A 56 -10.83 7.21 -3.87
N HIS A 57 -9.74 6.81 -3.23
CA HIS A 57 -8.79 7.73 -2.58
C HIS A 57 -7.44 7.81 -3.31
N CYS A 58 -7.02 6.74 -3.99
CA CYS A 58 -5.74 6.65 -4.68
C CYS A 58 -5.74 5.53 -5.73
N GLU A 59 -4.91 5.67 -6.76
CA GLU A 59 -4.74 4.62 -7.77
C GLU A 59 -3.85 3.50 -7.26
N ILE A 60 -4.23 2.24 -7.48
CA ILE A 60 -3.45 1.08 -7.06
C ILE A 60 -2.34 0.80 -8.08
N LEU A 61 -1.10 0.72 -7.61
CA LEU A 61 0.03 0.21 -8.36
C LEU A 61 0.53 -1.08 -7.71
N SER A 62 0.32 -2.20 -8.40
CA SER A 62 0.83 -3.50 -7.98
C SER A 62 1.93 -3.98 -8.92
N SER A 63 3.03 -4.46 -8.35
CA SER A 63 4.10 -5.15 -9.09
C SER A 63 4.40 -6.50 -8.45
N SER A 64 4.80 -7.49 -9.25
CA SER A 64 5.28 -8.76 -8.70
C SER A 64 6.59 -8.50 -7.95
N LEU A 65 6.60 -8.90 -6.67
CA LEU A 65 7.78 -8.86 -5.80
C LEU A 65 8.19 -10.28 -5.37
N ASP A 66 7.76 -11.29 -6.13
CA ASP A 66 7.80 -12.71 -5.73
C ASP A 66 9.21 -13.15 -5.32
N THR A 67 10.25 -12.69 -6.02
CA THR A 67 11.65 -13.00 -5.69
C THR A 67 12.10 -12.39 -4.35
N ILE A 68 11.63 -11.19 -4.01
CA ILE A 68 12.00 -10.48 -2.78
C ILE A 68 11.18 -11.00 -1.60
N GLU A 69 9.90 -11.30 -1.80
CA GLU A 69 9.04 -11.91 -0.79
C GLU A 69 9.53 -13.34 -0.46
N ALA A 70 9.89 -14.14 -1.47
CA ALA A 70 10.34 -15.52 -1.27
C ALA A 70 11.75 -15.64 -0.67
N CYS A 71 12.68 -14.74 -1.00
CA CYS A 71 14.08 -14.84 -0.54
C CYS A 71 14.41 -13.90 0.64
N GLY A 72 13.69 -12.79 0.79
CA GLY A 72 14.03 -11.73 1.76
C GLY A 72 12.95 -11.43 2.80
N GLY A 73 11.73 -11.97 2.66
CA GLY A 73 10.63 -11.75 3.61
C GLY A 73 10.14 -10.29 3.70
N GLY A 74 10.51 -9.44 2.73
CA GLY A 74 10.10 -8.04 2.65
C GLY A 74 9.10 -7.79 1.52
N SER A 75 8.29 -6.74 1.64
CA SER A 75 7.32 -6.32 0.61
C SER A 75 7.51 -4.84 0.25
N ALA A 76 6.65 -4.28 -0.60
CA ALA A 76 6.84 -2.98 -1.27
C ALA A 76 7.35 -1.85 -0.36
N ARG A 77 6.75 -1.63 0.81
CA ARG A 77 7.17 -0.58 1.75
C ARG A 77 8.56 -0.81 2.34
N CYS A 78 8.98 -2.06 2.55
CA CYS A 78 10.31 -2.38 3.09
C CYS A 78 11.45 -2.03 2.12
N MET A 79 11.14 -1.82 0.85
CA MET A 79 12.11 -1.43 -0.19
C MET A 79 12.19 0.08 -0.40
N MET A 80 11.34 0.86 0.26
CA MET A 80 11.21 2.29 0.04
C MET A 80 11.57 3.06 1.31
N ALA A 81 12.37 4.11 1.15
CA ALA A 81 12.66 5.08 2.20
C ALA A 81 12.23 6.46 1.71
N GLU A 82 11.40 7.14 2.51
CA GLU A 82 11.09 8.55 2.27
C GLU A 82 12.31 9.40 2.62
N VAL A 83 12.80 10.17 1.65
CA VAL A 83 13.92 11.08 1.86
C VAL A 83 13.35 12.49 2.05
N PHE A 84 13.30 12.93 3.30
CA PHE A 84 12.90 14.30 3.66
C PHE A 84 14.13 15.21 3.61
N LEU A 85 14.58 15.56 2.40
CA LEU A 85 15.56 16.62 2.25
C LEU A 85 14.86 17.97 2.49
N PRO A 86 15.47 18.91 3.25
CA PRO A 86 15.01 20.28 3.22
C PRO A 86 15.07 20.77 1.77
N GLU A 87 13.99 21.40 1.29
CA GLU A 87 14.06 22.16 0.05
C GLU A 87 15.17 23.20 0.25
N GLY A 88 16.24 23.09 -0.54
CA GLY A 88 17.42 23.94 -0.39
C GLY A 88 17.06 25.42 -0.51
N GLU A 89 17.82 26.24 0.21
CA GLU A 89 17.94 27.69 -0.05
C GLU A 89 18.38 27.97 -1.50
#